data_AF-A0A075G903-F1
#
_entry.id   AF-A0A075G903-F1
#
_cell.length_a   1.000
_cell.length_b   1.000
_cell.length_c   1.000
_cell.angle_alpha   90.00
_cell.angle_beta   90.00
_cell.angle_gamma   90.00
#
_symmetry.space_group_name_H-M   'P 1'
#
loop_
_entity.id
_entity.type
_entity.pdbx_description
1 polymer ?
#
loop_
_entity_poly.entity_id
_entity_poly.type
_entity_poly.pdbx_seq_one_letter_code
_entity_poly.pdbx_strand_id
1 'polypeptide(L)'
;MTCQECPLLNRSQSRVASIDDEGCPRSDRLNRGDAHETMGTMLNITEKAQEMLGQFAESADEGVELILRVEIVGRGPKGFQYDLQFVSREDGKEEDLELDVDGMPVLVAARSVQYLEGTTLDYKETLMGGGFSFENPNPLWVDELSKAVAEIIASEVNPVVASHGGHVDLIGVDDGKAIIAFGGGCQGCGMVDVTLKQGVEVMIKDNVPGISEVIDATDHAAGTNPFY
;
A
#
# COMPACT_ATOMS: atom_id res chain seq x y z
N MET A 1 -41.11 -44.42 40.39
CA MET A 1 -40.40 -43.24 39.87
C MET A 1 -41.34 -42.59 38.85
N THR A 2 -42.50 -41.97 39.14
CA THR A 2 -42.88 -40.86 40.08
C THR A 2 -41.87 -39.70 39.98
N CYS A 3 -42.15 -38.46 39.58
CA CYS A 3 -43.35 -37.59 39.52
C CYS A 3 -43.24 -36.70 38.25
N GLN A 4 -44.28 -36.27 37.53
CA GLN A 4 -45.48 -35.50 37.87
C GLN A 4 -45.23 -33.98 38.05
N GLU A 5 -45.68 -33.24 37.02
CA GLU A 5 -46.23 -31.88 36.91
C GLU A 5 -46.06 -30.80 38.02
N CYS A 6 -46.13 -29.54 37.53
CA CYS A 6 -46.93 -28.40 38.07
C CYS A 6 -46.20 -27.27 38.87
N PRO A 7 -46.80 -26.05 39.05
CA PRO A 7 -46.36 -24.81 38.39
C PRO A 7 -46.35 -23.53 39.31
N LEU A 8 -46.24 -22.34 38.71
CA LEU A 8 -46.68 -21.00 39.18
C LEU A 8 -46.05 -20.35 40.44
N LEU A 9 -45.74 -19.04 40.32
CA LEU A 9 -46.03 -17.88 41.20
C LEU A 9 -44.94 -16.80 40.94
N ASN A 10 -45.16 -15.74 40.17
CA ASN A 10 -45.96 -14.53 40.42
C ASN A 10 -45.72 -13.82 41.77
N ARG A 11 -45.34 -12.54 41.67
CA ARG A 11 -45.62 -11.35 42.53
C ARG A 11 -44.34 -10.51 42.70
N SER A 12 -44.16 -9.38 42.01
CA SER A 12 -44.89 -8.09 42.07
C SER A 12 -44.52 -7.20 43.27
N GLN A 13 -44.20 -5.94 42.94
CA GLN A 13 -44.21 -4.72 43.75
C GLN A 13 -42.98 -4.56 44.68
N SER A 14 -42.44 -3.39 45.00
CA SER A 14 -42.87 -1.98 45.00
C SER A 14 -41.59 -1.20 45.39
N ARG A 15 -41.27 0.02 44.93
CA ARG A 15 -41.80 1.28 45.48
C ARG A 15 -41.15 2.47 44.78
N VAL A 16 -41.99 3.45 44.54
CA VAL A 16 -41.71 4.85 44.17
C VAL A 16 -41.08 5.59 45.35
N ALA A 17 -40.15 6.50 45.07
CA ALA A 17 -39.87 7.68 45.89
C ALA A 17 -39.65 8.88 44.96
N SER A 18 -40.25 10.00 45.34
CA SER A 18 -40.41 11.24 44.58
C SER A 18 -39.68 12.39 45.29
N ILE A 19 -39.32 13.43 44.49
CA ILE A 19 -39.17 14.87 44.84
C ILE A 19 -37.84 15.21 45.58
N ASP A 20 -37.04 16.26 45.29
CA ASP A 20 -37.22 17.68 44.89
C ASP A 20 -36.11 18.14 43.89
N ASP A 21 -36.39 18.88 42.82
CA ASP A 21 -36.19 20.34 42.60
C ASP A 21 -34.95 20.98 43.26
N GLU A 22 -33.92 21.36 42.47
CA GLU A 22 -33.09 22.59 42.61
C GLU A 22 -32.25 22.87 41.33
N GLY A 23 -32.44 24.04 40.71
CA GLY A 23 -31.33 24.86 40.15
C GLY A 23 -30.81 24.65 38.70
N CYS A 24 -31.11 25.61 37.82
CA CYS A 24 -30.53 25.84 36.47
C CYS A 24 -29.10 26.43 36.56
N PRO A 25 -28.17 26.17 35.60
CA PRO A 25 -27.96 27.13 34.51
C PRO A 25 -27.67 26.51 33.13
N ARG A 26 -27.73 27.41 32.13
CA ARG A 26 -27.54 27.20 30.69
C ARG A 26 -26.09 26.86 30.31
N SER A 27 -25.96 26.43 29.05
CA SER A 27 -24.76 26.28 28.21
C SER A 27 -23.76 25.23 28.66
N ASP A 28 -23.73 24.10 27.97
CA ASP A 28 -22.75 23.96 26.90
C ASP A 28 -23.16 22.86 25.95
N ARG A 29 -23.22 23.23 24.67
CA ARG A 29 -23.38 22.32 23.53
C ARG A 29 -22.06 21.58 23.40
N LEU A 30 -21.78 20.67 24.33
CA LEU A 30 -20.62 19.79 24.31
C LEU A 30 -20.80 18.83 23.14
N ASN A 31 -20.08 19.16 22.07
CA ASN A 31 -19.33 18.22 21.26
C ASN A 31 -20.04 16.87 21.08
N ARG A 32 -20.91 16.80 20.06
CA ARG A 32 -20.89 15.61 19.21
C ARG A 32 -19.53 15.62 18.53
N GLY A 33 -18.51 15.16 19.28
CA GLY A 33 -17.35 14.58 18.66
C GLY A 33 -17.88 13.31 18.04
N ASP A 34 -18.16 13.39 16.75
CA ASP A 34 -18.29 12.23 15.89
C ASP A 34 -17.02 11.41 16.14
N ALA A 35 -17.15 10.42 17.01
CA ALA A 35 -16.26 9.29 17.03
C ALA A 35 -16.48 8.61 15.69
N HIS A 36 -15.75 9.06 14.67
CA HIS A 36 -15.44 8.24 13.51
C HIS A 36 -14.70 7.03 14.08
N GLU A 37 -15.51 6.04 14.43
CA GLU A 37 -15.14 4.65 14.56
C GLU A 37 -14.15 4.38 13.43
N THR A 38 -12.89 4.14 13.80
CA THR A 38 -11.80 3.90 12.87
C THR A 38 -12.01 2.53 12.26
N MET A 39 -13.06 2.40 11.45
CA MET A 39 -13.18 1.36 10.44
C MET A 39 -11.98 1.60 9.54
N GLY A 40 -11.08 0.61 9.46
CA GLY A 40 -9.82 0.77 8.73
C GLY A 40 -10.08 1.24 7.30
N THR A 41 -9.85 2.53 7.05
CA THR A 41 -9.98 3.11 5.71
C THR A 41 -8.80 2.61 4.90
N MET A 42 -9.09 2.02 3.75
CA MET A 42 -8.06 1.49 2.87
C MET A 42 -7.08 2.58 2.43
N LEU A 43 -7.56 3.79 2.13
CA LEU A 43 -6.72 4.93 1.78
C LEU A 43 -7.28 6.19 2.46
N ASN A 44 -6.43 6.96 3.13
CA ASN A 44 -6.77 8.26 3.68
C ASN A 44 -6.17 9.35 2.79
N ILE A 45 -6.91 10.41 2.51
CA ILE A 45 -6.42 11.57 1.76
C ILE A 45 -6.59 12.79 2.65
N THR A 46 -5.52 13.57 2.87
CA THR A 46 -5.62 14.77 3.71
C THR A 46 -6.42 15.87 3.00
N GLU A 47 -7.06 16.75 3.77
CA GLU A 47 -7.84 17.88 3.23
C GLU A 47 -7.05 18.68 2.18
N LYS A 48 -5.75 18.86 2.43
CA LYS A 48 -4.84 19.57 1.53
C LYS A 48 -4.58 18.80 0.23
N ALA A 49 -4.40 17.47 0.32
CA ALA A 49 -4.27 16.66 -0.88
C ALA A 49 -5.57 16.65 -1.69
N GLN A 50 -6.74 16.59 -1.04
CA GLN A 50 -8.04 16.69 -1.72
C GLN A 50 -8.20 18.02 -2.47
N GLU A 51 -7.86 19.15 -1.83
CA GLU A 51 -7.93 20.48 -2.45
C GLU A 51 -7.05 20.52 -3.72
N MET A 52 -5.81 20.06 -3.63
CA MET A 52 -4.89 20.05 -4.76
C MET A 52 -5.33 19.11 -5.86
N LEU A 53 -5.82 17.90 -5.52
CA LEU A 53 -6.38 16.96 -6.49
C LEU A 53 -7.58 17.56 -7.22
N GLY A 54 -8.45 18.28 -6.51
CA GLY A 54 -9.56 19.03 -7.11
C GLY A 54 -9.07 20.07 -8.12
N GLN A 55 -8.08 20.89 -7.75
CA GLN A 55 -7.49 21.89 -8.67
C GLN A 55 -6.88 21.26 -9.93
N PHE A 56 -6.22 20.10 -9.79
CA PHE A 56 -5.67 19.37 -10.94
C PHE A 56 -6.77 18.76 -11.83
N ALA A 57 -7.84 18.24 -11.24
CA ALA A 57 -8.98 17.69 -11.98
C ALA A 57 -9.74 18.79 -12.74
N GLU A 58 -9.94 19.97 -12.15
CA GLU A 58 -10.58 21.13 -12.82
C GLU A 58 -9.71 21.73 -13.94
N SER A 59 -8.40 21.55 -13.87
CA SER A 59 -7.46 22.01 -14.90
C SER A 59 -7.40 21.08 -16.12
N ALA A 60 -7.99 19.89 -16.02
CA ALA A 60 -8.14 18.94 -17.12
C ALA A 60 -9.49 19.14 -17.85
N ASP A 61 -9.53 18.88 -19.16
CA ASP A 61 -10.59 19.28 -20.10
C ASP A 61 -12.04 19.31 -19.56
N GLU A 62 -12.76 20.40 -19.90
CA GLU A 62 -14.14 20.63 -19.50
C GLU A 62 -15.09 19.54 -20.04
N GLY A 63 -15.62 18.69 -19.15
CA GLY A 63 -16.78 17.86 -19.43
C GLY A 63 -16.65 16.36 -19.18
N VAL A 64 -15.50 15.89 -18.68
CA VAL A 64 -15.31 14.49 -18.27
C VAL A 64 -15.19 14.40 -16.75
N GLU A 65 -15.99 13.53 -16.12
CA GLU A 65 -15.82 13.20 -14.70
C GLU A 65 -14.53 12.37 -14.56
N LEU A 66 -13.44 13.04 -14.15
CA LEU A 66 -12.16 12.40 -13.89
C LEU A 66 -12.13 11.83 -12.49
N ILE A 67 -11.66 10.59 -12.40
CA ILE A 67 -11.48 9.85 -11.17
C ILE A 67 -9.99 9.65 -10.94
N LEU A 68 -9.55 9.85 -9.69
CA LEU A 68 -8.17 9.59 -9.32
C LEU A 68 -7.92 8.08 -9.33
N ARG A 69 -6.93 7.64 -10.09
CA ARG A 69 -6.42 6.27 -10.08
C ARG A 69 -5.07 6.22 -9.38
N VAL A 70 -4.95 5.34 -8.39
CA VAL A 70 -3.74 5.10 -7.60
C VAL A 70 -3.21 3.71 -7.89
N GLU A 71 -1.94 3.63 -8.29
CA GLU A 71 -1.25 2.36 -8.55
C GLU A 71 0.14 2.35 -7.93
N ILE A 72 0.50 1.24 -7.29
CA ILE A 72 1.89 0.94 -6.94
C ILE A 72 2.55 0.34 -8.19
N VAL A 73 3.42 1.13 -8.83
CA VAL A 73 4.12 0.73 -10.05
C VAL A 73 5.40 -0.06 -9.77
N GLY A 74 5.98 0.12 -8.58
CA GLY A 74 7.22 -0.55 -8.21
C GLY A 74 7.56 -0.42 -6.73
N ARG A 75 8.74 -0.92 -6.39
CA ARG A 75 9.36 -0.85 -5.07
C ARG A 75 10.78 -0.35 -5.25
N GLY A 76 11.26 0.45 -4.32
CA GLY A 76 12.63 0.94 -4.32
C GLY A 76 13.19 1.11 -2.92
N PRO A 77 14.40 1.66 -2.79
CA PRO A 77 15.10 1.78 -1.50
C PRO A 77 14.35 2.61 -0.45
N LYS A 78 13.44 3.48 -0.90
CA LYS A 78 12.64 4.37 -0.04
C LYS A 78 11.19 3.90 0.15
N GLY A 79 10.87 2.69 -0.29
CA GLY A 79 9.55 2.11 -0.18
C GLY A 79 8.85 1.93 -1.52
N PHE A 80 7.52 1.95 -1.51
CA PHE A 80 6.71 1.84 -2.72
C PHE A 80 6.87 3.06 -3.64
N GLN A 81 6.79 2.80 -4.94
CA GLN A 81 6.69 3.82 -5.97
C GLN A 81 5.25 3.86 -6.46
N TYR A 82 4.63 5.04 -6.40
CA TYR A 82 3.24 5.26 -6.72
C TYR A 82 3.10 6.03 -8.03
N ASP A 83 2.04 5.72 -8.77
CA ASP A 83 1.60 6.47 -9.94
C ASP A 83 0.17 6.97 -9.67
N LEU A 84 -0.02 8.28 -9.90
CA LEU A 84 -1.28 8.98 -9.73
C LEU A 84 -1.74 9.47 -11.09
N GLN A 85 -2.92 9.01 -11.53
CA GLN A 85 -3.47 9.37 -12.83
C GLN A 85 -4.91 9.83 -12.68
N PHE A 86 -5.30 10.85 -13.42
CA PHE A 86 -6.71 11.19 -13.60
C PHE A 86 -7.20 10.49 -14.85
N VAL A 87 -8.17 9.60 -14.69
CA VAL A 87 -8.77 8.81 -15.77
C VAL A 87 -10.28 8.99 -15.75
N SER A 88 -10.94 8.86 -16.90
CA SER A 88 -12.40 8.79 -16.91
C SER A 88 -12.85 7.52 -16.19
N ARG A 89 -14.04 7.54 -15.59
CA ARG A 89 -14.64 6.35 -14.96
C ARG A 89 -14.64 5.10 -15.88
N GLU A 90 -14.79 5.32 -17.18
CA GLU A 90 -14.84 4.27 -18.21
C GLU A 90 -13.45 3.75 -18.65
N ASP A 91 -12.39 4.54 -18.40
CA ASP A 91 -10.99 4.19 -18.73
C ASP A 91 -10.26 3.46 -17.58
N GLY A 92 -10.94 3.27 -16.44
CA GLY A 92 -10.46 2.41 -15.37
C GLY A 92 -10.26 0.97 -15.84
N LYS A 93 -9.34 0.22 -15.21
CA LYS A 93 -9.20 -1.20 -15.52
C LYS A 93 -10.33 -1.98 -14.85
N GLU A 94 -10.81 -3.05 -15.50
CA GLU A 94 -11.91 -3.88 -14.98
C GLU A 94 -11.62 -4.48 -13.59
N GLU A 95 -10.35 -4.64 -13.25
CA GLU A 95 -9.88 -5.21 -11.98
C GLU A 95 -9.67 -4.14 -10.90
N ASP A 96 -9.70 -2.86 -11.26
CA ASP A 96 -9.49 -1.76 -10.30
C ASP A 96 -10.65 -1.72 -9.28
N LEU A 97 -10.30 -1.47 -8.02
CA LEU A 97 -11.26 -1.33 -6.94
C LEU A 97 -11.65 0.14 -6.80
N GLU A 98 -12.94 0.44 -6.99
CA GLU A 98 -13.49 1.77 -6.72
C GLU A 98 -13.76 1.95 -5.22
N LEU A 99 -13.22 3.02 -4.65
CA LEU A 99 -13.37 3.42 -3.26
C LEU A 99 -13.97 4.83 -3.20
N ASP A 100 -14.83 5.08 -2.23
CA ASP A 100 -15.22 6.43 -1.84
C ASP A 100 -14.35 6.87 -0.66
N VAL A 101 -13.53 7.91 -0.88
CA VAL A 101 -12.68 8.49 0.15
C VAL A 101 -13.15 9.92 0.40
N ASP A 102 -13.94 10.08 1.47
CA ASP A 102 -14.51 11.37 1.89
C ASP A 102 -15.29 12.08 0.75
N GLY A 103 -16.08 11.31 -0.02
CA GLY A 103 -16.88 11.80 -1.14
C GLY A 103 -16.12 12.01 -2.45
N MET A 104 -14.84 11.63 -2.51
CA MET A 104 -14.06 11.56 -3.75
C MET A 104 -13.99 10.09 -4.22
N PRO A 105 -14.46 9.76 -5.43
CA PRO A 105 -14.24 8.43 -6.00
C PRO A 105 -12.74 8.27 -6.34
N VAL A 106 -12.18 7.13 -5.96
CA VAL A 106 -10.78 6.76 -6.20
C VAL A 106 -10.72 5.32 -6.71
N LEU A 107 -10.03 5.10 -7.82
CA LEU A 107 -9.73 3.77 -8.34
C LEU A 107 -8.38 3.31 -7.80
N VAL A 108 -8.33 2.10 -7.26
CA VAL A 108 -7.09 1.47 -6.78
C VAL A 108 -6.80 0.24 -7.61
N ALA A 109 -5.59 0.16 -8.17
CA ALA A 109 -5.18 -1.02 -8.95
C ALA A 109 -5.24 -2.29 -8.09
N ALA A 110 -5.83 -3.38 -8.62
CA ALA A 110 -6.04 -4.65 -7.90
C ALA A 110 -4.80 -5.14 -7.15
N ARG A 111 -3.64 -5.11 -7.82
CA ARG A 111 -2.34 -5.54 -7.27
C ARG A 111 -1.83 -4.67 -6.12
N SER A 112 -2.33 -3.44 -6.00
CA SER A 112 -1.92 -2.44 -5.03
C SER A 112 -2.81 -2.42 -3.78
N VAL A 113 -4.04 -2.92 -3.88
CA VAL A 113 -5.04 -2.97 -2.80
C VAL A 113 -4.44 -3.48 -1.47
N GLN A 114 -3.76 -4.63 -1.51
CA GLN A 114 -3.20 -5.26 -0.31
C GLN A 114 -2.04 -4.50 0.35
N TYR A 115 -1.47 -3.51 -0.34
CA TYR A 115 -0.34 -2.71 0.13
C TYR A 115 -0.73 -1.28 0.45
N LEU A 116 -2.00 -0.90 0.23
CA LEU A 116 -2.46 0.46 0.44
C LEU A 116 -3.22 0.64 1.74
N GLU A 117 -3.66 -0.43 2.41
CA GLU A 117 -4.46 -0.35 3.64
C GLU A 117 -3.85 0.59 4.70
N GLY A 118 -4.61 1.58 5.13
CA GLY A 118 -4.15 2.57 6.12
C GLY A 118 -3.10 3.55 5.60
N THR A 119 -2.82 3.58 4.29
CA THR A 119 -1.91 4.58 3.68
C THR A 119 -2.55 5.95 3.72
N THR A 120 -1.74 6.97 3.97
CA THR A 120 -2.16 8.38 3.91
C THR A 120 -1.50 9.06 2.72
N LEU A 121 -2.31 9.66 1.85
CA LEU A 121 -1.90 10.56 0.78
C LEU A 121 -2.01 12.00 1.27
N ASP A 122 -0.88 12.71 1.27
CA ASP A 122 -0.76 14.11 1.66
C ASP A 122 -0.17 14.96 0.53
N TYR A 123 -0.32 16.29 0.63
CA TYR A 123 0.34 17.23 -0.28
C TYR A 123 1.26 18.18 0.48
N LYS A 124 2.57 18.01 0.26
CA LYS A 124 3.59 18.83 0.92
C LYS A 124 3.97 19.97 0.01
N GLU A 125 3.76 21.20 0.48
CA GLU A 125 4.24 22.39 -0.20
C GLU A 125 5.72 22.58 0.09
N THR A 126 6.51 22.77 -0.97
CA THR A 126 7.93 23.05 -0.87
C THR A 126 8.23 24.32 -1.64
N LEU A 127 9.37 24.95 -1.36
CA LEU A 127 9.85 26.15 -2.07
C LEU A 127 9.98 25.94 -3.60
N MET A 128 9.96 24.70 -4.07
CA MET A 128 10.10 24.33 -5.49
C MET A 128 8.79 23.89 -6.16
N GLY A 129 7.62 24.07 -5.50
CA GLY A 129 6.31 23.82 -6.14
C GLY A 129 5.47 22.73 -5.49
N GLY A 130 5.92 22.15 -4.38
CA GLY A 130 5.17 21.11 -3.67
C GLY A 130 5.04 19.77 -4.41
N GLY A 131 4.39 18.80 -3.78
CA GLY A 131 4.16 17.48 -4.37
C GLY A 131 3.40 16.53 -3.44
N PHE A 132 2.80 15.50 -4.04
CA PHE A 132 2.13 14.43 -3.32
C PHE A 132 3.15 13.56 -2.56
N SER A 133 2.79 13.21 -1.33
CA SER A 133 3.59 12.40 -0.41
C SER A 133 2.71 11.28 0.13
N PHE A 134 3.23 10.05 0.10
CA PHE A 134 2.56 8.89 0.68
C PHE A 134 3.24 8.50 2.00
N GLU A 135 2.44 8.28 3.03
CA GLU A 135 2.85 7.65 4.28
C GLU A 135 2.16 6.29 4.36
N ASN A 136 2.92 5.23 4.08
CA ASN A 136 2.40 3.87 3.98
C ASN A 136 2.99 3.00 5.12
N PRO A 137 2.16 2.51 6.05
CA PRO A 137 2.62 1.66 7.15
C PRO A 137 2.88 0.20 6.74
N ASN A 138 2.52 -0.19 5.51
CA ASN A 138 2.57 -1.58 5.06
C ASN A 138 3.99 -2.03 4.70
N PRO A 139 4.31 -3.32 4.94
CA PRO A 139 5.57 -3.89 4.48
C PRO A 139 5.61 -3.96 2.96
N LEU A 140 6.81 -3.88 2.37
CA LEU A 140 7.01 -4.01 0.93
C LEU A 140 6.60 -5.38 0.38
N TRP A 141 6.67 -6.39 1.24
CA TRP A 141 6.39 -7.79 0.95
C TRP A 141 5.48 -8.34 2.03
N VAL A 142 4.36 -8.96 1.64
CA VAL A 142 3.37 -9.52 2.57
C VAL A 142 3.65 -11.00 2.80
N ASP A 143 4.05 -11.72 1.75
CA ASP A 143 4.40 -13.13 1.81
C ASP A 143 5.78 -13.37 2.41
N GLU A 144 5.92 -14.47 3.16
CA GLU A 144 7.14 -14.82 3.88
C GLU A 144 8.31 -15.13 2.93
N LEU A 145 8.03 -15.67 1.74
CA LEU A 145 9.05 -16.05 0.79
C LEU A 145 9.72 -14.80 0.17
N SER A 146 8.94 -13.81 -0.26
CA SER A 146 9.46 -12.54 -0.77
C SER A 146 10.17 -11.75 0.33
N LYS A 147 9.67 -11.77 1.57
CA LYS A 147 10.39 -11.16 2.71
C LYS A 147 11.77 -11.79 2.89
N ALA A 148 11.85 -13.12 2.92
CA ALA A 148 13.12 -13.83 3.06
C ALA A 148 14.08 -13.52 1.90
N VAL A 149 13.60 -13.54 0.66
CA VAL A 149 14.43 -13.20 -0.51
C VAL A 149 14.90 -11.74 -0.44
N ALA A 150 14.02 -10.80 -0.10
CA ALA A 150 14.38 -9.39 0.03
C ALA A 150 15.42 -9.15 1.13
N GLU A 151 15.32 -9.86 2.25
CA GLU A 151 16.30 -9.80 3.33
C GLU A 151 17.67 -10.30 2.86
N ILE A 152 17.73 -11.47 2.22
CA ILE A 152 18.97 -12.02 1.67
C ILE A 152 19.57 -11.10 0.60
N ILE A 153 18.72 -10.49 -0.24
CA ILE A 153 19.18 -9.52 -1.22
C ILE A 153 19.84 -8.32 -0.53
N ALA A 154 19.23 -7.80 0.53
CA ALA A 154 19.76 -6.64 1.25
C ALA A 154 21.02 -6.95 2.08
N SER A 155 21.07 -8.10 2.76
CA SER A 155 22.13 -8.43 3.72
C SER A 155 23.34 -9.14 3.11
N GLU A 156 23.14 -9.95 2.07
CA GLU A 156 24.20 -10.79 1.49
C GLU A 156 24.49 -10.42 0.03
N VAL A 157 23.46 -10.29 -0.81
CA VAL A 157 23.65 -10.08 -2.26
C VAL A 157 24.15 -8.67 -2.58
N ASN A 158 23.45 -7.65 -2.09
CA ASN A 158 23.76 -6.26 -2.42
C ASN A 158 25.16 -5.82 -1.96
N PRO A 159 25.69 -6.23 -0.81
CA PRO A 159 27.09 -5.96 -0.46
C PRO A 159 28.11 -6.50 -1.48
N VAL A 160 27.86 -7.70 -2.02
CA VAL A 160 28.73 -8.32 -3.04
C VAL A 160 28.59 -7.57 -4.36
N VAL A 161 27.36 -7.32 -4.81
CA VAL A 161 27.08 -6.66 -6.08
C VAL A 161 27.51 -5.18 -6.08
N ALA A 162 27.39 -4.49 -4.93
CA ALA A 162 27.84 -3.11 -4.77
C ALA A 162 29.36 -2.96 -4.93
N SER A 163 30.15 -4.00 -4.63
CA SER A 163 31.60 -4.01 -4.87
C SER A 163 31.94 -3.92 -6.37
N HIS A 164 30.99 -4.29 -7.23
CA HIS A 164 31.06 -4.13 -8.68
C HIS A 164 30.32 -2.89 -9.19
N GLY A 165 29.83 -2.02 -8.28
CA GLY A 165 29.09 -0.81 -8.63
C GLY A 165 27.65 -1.07 -9.08
N GLY A 166 27.09 -2.22 -8.73
CA GLY A 166 25.70 -2.58 -9.02
C GLY A 166 24.81 -2.63 -7.78
N HIS A 167 23.54 -2.96 -8.01
CA HIS A 167 22.60 -3.43 -6.99
C HIS A 167 21.62 -4.42 -7.62
N VAL A 168 20.86 -5.11 -6.78
CA VAL A 168 19.78 -6.02 -7.16
C VAL A 168 18.52 -5.59 -6.42
N ASP A 169 17.43 -5.45 -7.17
CA ASP A 169 16.10 -5.23 -6.66
C ASP A 169 15.24 -6.48 -6.85
N LEU A 170 14.45 -6.83 -5.84
CA LEU A 170 13.41 -7.85 -5.96
C LEU A 170 12.17 -7.23 -6.60
N ILE A 171 11.71 -7.82 -7.71
CA ILE A 171 10.48 -7.40 -8.40
C ILE A 171 9.28 -8.19 -7.84
N GLY A 172 9.47 -9.48 -7.56
CA GLY A 172 8.47 -10.33 -6.94
C GLY A 172 8.92 -11.78 -6.84
N VAL A 173 8.08 -12.60 -6.22
CA VAL A 173 8.24 -14.05 -6.18
C VAL A 173 6.94 -14.70 -6.65
N ASP A 174 7.05 -15.63 -7.60
CA ASP A 174 5.91 -16.35 -8.18
C ASP A 174 6.27 -17.83 -8.34
N ASP A 175 5.44 -18.73 -7.82
CA ASP A 175 5.65 -20.20 -7.90
C ASP A 175 7.07 -20.68 -7.52
N GLY A 176 7.65 -20.08 -6.48
CA GLY A 176 9.01 -20.40 -6.04
C GLY A 176 10.10 -19.89 -7.00
N LYS A 177 9.79 -18.91 -7.84
CA LYS A 177 10.72 -18.23 -8.73
C LYS A 177 10.88 -16.79 -8.27
N ALA A 178 12.10 -16.39 -7.90
CA ALA A 178 12.39 -15.01 -7.55
C ALA A 178 12.71 -14.22 -8.82
N ILE A 179 11.95 -13.16 -9.08
CA ILE A 179 12.16 -12.26 -10.20
C ILE A 179 12.94 -11.05 -9.69
N ILE A 180 14.16 -10.87 -10.19
CA ILE A 180 15.05 -9.78 -9.79
C ILE A 180 15.38 -8.88 -10.98
N ALA A 181 15.75 -7.64 -10.69
CA ALA A 181 16.34 -6.74 -11.66
C ALA A 181 17.70 -6.26 -11.13
N PHE A 182 18.71 -6.29 -11.99
CA PHE A 182 19.99 -5.68 -11.71
C PHE A 182 19.91 -4.19 -12.01
N GLY A 183 20.65 -3.37 -11.28
CA GLY A 183 20.86 -1.95 -11.56
C GLY A 183 22.32 -1.54 -11.37
N GLY A 184 22.71 -0.36 -11.87
CA GLY A 184 24.06 0.21 -11.72
C GLY A 184 25.03 -0.05 -12.89
N GLY A 185 26.33 -0.10 -12.63
CA GLY A 185 27.38 -0.17 -13.67
C GLY A 185 27.51 -1.53 -14.39
N CYS A 186 26.82 -2.57 -13.93
CA CYS A 186 26.84 -3.93 -14.48
C CYS A 186 25.74 -4.19 -15.53
N GLN A 187 25.32 -3.17 -16.28
CA GLN A 187 24.21 -3.24 -17.25
C GLN A 187 24.70 -3.45 -18.69
N GLY A 188 25.91 -3.98 -18.91
CA GLY A 188 26.48 -4.00 -20.26
C GLY A 188 27.94 -4.44 -20.42
N CYS A 189 28.49 -5.21 -19.49
CA CYS A 189 29.83 -5.78 -19.64
C CYS A 189 29.70 -7.31 -19.75
N GLY A 190 29.31 -7.76 -20.94
CA GLY A 190 28.75 -9.10 -21.22
C GLY A 190 29.56 -10.36 -20.83
N MET A 191 30.73 -10.22 -20.19
CA MET A 191 31.45 -11.35 -19.58
C MET A 191 31.41 -11.34 -18.03
N VAL A 192 31.21 -10.18 -17.38
CA VAL A 192 31.09 -10.07 -15.92
C VAL A 192 29.67 -10.41 -15.45
N ASP A 193 28.68 -10.13 -16.30
CA ASP A 193 27.26 -10.20 -15.94
C ASP A 193 26.77 -11.63 -15.72
N VAL A 194 27.31 -12.62 -16.45
CA VAL A 194 26.91 -14.04 -16.32
C VAL A 194 27.40 -14.64 -15.00
N THR A 195 28.65 -14.37 -14.60
CA THR A 195 29.22 -14.91 -13.36
C THR A 195 28.56 -14.29 -12.12
N LEU A 196 28.24 -13.00 -12.19
CA LEU A 196 27.56 -12.31 -11.10
C LEU A 196 26.13 -12.83 -10.95
N LYS A 197 25.40 -12.97 -12.05
CA LYS A 197 24.06 -13.54 -12.07
C LYS A 197 24.03 -14.96 -11.50
N GLN A 198 24.96 -15.82 -11.90
CA GLN A 198 25.08 -17.17 -11.35
C GLN A 198 25.39 -17.16 -9.86
N GLY A 199 26.27 -16.27 -9.40
CA GLY A 199 26.57 -16.10 -7.98
C GLY A 199 25.34 -15.67 -7.17
N VAL A 200 24.60 -14.69 -7.66
CA VAL A 200 23.36 -14.19 -7.04
C VAL A 200 22.30 -15.29 -6.96
N GLU A 201 22.12 -16.04 -8.05
CA GLU A 201 21.18 -17.15 -8.10
C GLU A 201 21.51 -18.22 -7.06
N VAL A 202 22.79 -18.62 -6.96
CA VAL A 202 23.24 -19.60 -5.96
C VAL A 202 23.03 -19.06 -4.54
N MET A 203 23.40 -17.82 -4.27
CA MET A 203 23.25 -17.21 -2.94
C MET A 203 21.78 -17.19 -2.47
N ILE A 204 20.85 -16.80 -3.35
CA ILE A 204 19.42 -16.76 -3.02
C ILE A 204 18.89 -18.17 -2.75
N LYS A 205 19.23 -19.15 -3.61
CA LYS A 205 18.75 -20.53 -3.47
C LYS A 205 19.30 -21.23 -2.23
N ASP A 206 20.55 -20.98 -1.86
CA ASP A 206 21.20 -21.61 -0.70
C ASP A 206 20.61 -21.10 0.63
N ASN A 207 20.22 -19.82 0.68
CA ASN A 207 19.70 -19.19 1.89
C ASN A 207 18.16 -19.25 2.02
N VAL A 208 17.43 -19.38 0.91
CA VAL A 208 15.96 -19.39 0.92
C VAL A 208 15.42 -20.73 0.39
N PRO A 209 15.24 -21.75 1.27
CA PRO A 209 14.67 -23.04 0.89
C PRO A 209 13.20 -22.86 0.53
N GLY A 210 12.93 -22.69 -0.77
CA GLY A 210 11.62 -22.32 -1.32
C GLY A 210 11.74 -21.67 -2.70
N ILE A 211 12.92 -21.12 -3.01
CA ILE A 211 13.26 -20.63 -4.34
C ILE A 211 13.91 -21.73 -5.17
N SER A 212 13.26 -22.12 -6.26
CA SER A 212 13.72 -23.11 -7.23
C SER A 212 14.49 -22.47 -8.40
N GLU A 213 14.19 -21.21 -8.71
CA GLU A 213 14.71 -20.49 -9.86
C GLU A 213 14.83 -18.98 -9.56
N VAL A 214 15.84 -18.32 -10.11
CA VAL A 214 15.96 -16.86 -10.07
C VAL A 214 15.93 -16.34 -11.51
N ILE A 215 14.92 -15.54 -11.82
CA ILE A 215 14.71 -14.95 -13.14
C ILE A 215 15.18 -13.50 -13.09
N ASP A 216 15.99 -13.12 -14.06
CA ASP A 216 16.47 -11.76 -14.24
C ASP A 216 15.59 -11.07 -15.28
N ALA A 217 14.84 -10.05 -14.83
CA ALA A 217 13.91 -9.25 -15.62
C ALA A 217 14.51 -7.90 -16.06
N THR A 218 15.83 -7.74 -15.97
CA THR A 218 16.50 -6.51 -16.40
C THR A 218 16.31 -6.29 -17.91
N ASP A 219 16.02 -5.06 -18.32
CA ASP A 219 16.00 -4.69 -19.73
C ASP A 219 17.43 -4.51 -20.26
N HIS A 220 18.01 -5.64 -20.67
CA HIS A 220 19.36 -5.70 -21.27
C HIS A 220 19.46 -5.01 -22.65
N ALA A 221 18.34 -4.55 -23.22
CA ALA A 221 18.30 -3.83 -24.50
C ALA A 221 18.24 -2.30 -24.34
N ALA A 222 17.78 -1.80 -23.19
CA ALA A 222 17.70 -0.37 -22.89
C ALA A 222 19.04 0.27 -22.49
N GLY A 223 20.08 -0.54 -22.25
CA GLY A 223 21.44 -0.06 -22.03
C GLY A 223 22.10 0.43 -23.33
N THR A 224 22.76 1.59 -23.29
CA THR A 224 23.64 2.08 -24.36
C THR A 224 24.79 1.08 -24.58
N ASN A 225 24.55 0.08 -25.43
CA ASN A 225 25.55 -0.88 -25.85
C ASN A 225 26.49 -0.23 -26.89
N PRO A 226 27.80 -0.05 -26.63
CA PRO A 226 28.76 0.45 -27.62
C PRO A 226 29.33 -0.65 -28.53
N PHE A 227 28.85 -1.90 -28.42
CA PHE A 227 29.36 -3.05 -29.19
C PHE A 227 28.30 -3.75 -30.05
N TYR A 228 27.33 -3.00 -30.57
CA TYR A 228 26.72 -3.31 -31.86
C TYR A 228 26.73 -2.07 -32.75
#